data_AF-A0A5M8FGW9-F1
#
_entry.id   AF-A0A5M8FGW9-F1
#
_cell.length_a   1.000
_cell.length_b   1.000
_cell.length_c   1.000
_cell.angle_alpha   90.00
_cell.angle_beta   90.00
_cell.angle_gamma   90.00
#
_symmetry.space_group_name_H-M   'P 1'
#
loop_
_entity.id
_entity.type
_entity.pdbx_description
1 polymer ?
#
loop_
_entity_poly.entity_id
_entity_poly.type
_entity_poly.pdbx_seq_one_letter_code
_entity_poly.pdbx_strand_id
1 'polypeptide(L)'
;MSRELAALPGVPLEPVTDLRLFRRVPVARRVRFNQLIVTGPPGAGKSTFIRQLGGWPEEGYIDLSQRAWWRAQVLAVRPREIHLGLPFVGQPDALSLFDEAWQRNWRDLVLDESRIQLPGPKRHLLAVDWQARYVFEFILPAPERIYRARCERARAGTHPIDACVDLDQIRAQVRLFGHVCALFHRRGMQVYLRQRVRSRPYRLATPVAPAQDGP
;
A
#
# COMPACT_ATOMS: atom_id res chain seq x y z
N MET A 1 -2.38 0.29 -23.76
CA MET A 1 -1.32 1.25 -23.36
C MET A 1 -1.07 1.08 -21.87
N SER A 2 -0.05 0.31 -21.51
CA SER A 2 0.40 0.13 -20.12
C SER A 2 0.98 1.45 -19.60
N ARG A 3 0.57 1.88 -18.41
CA ARG A 3 1.03 3.14 -17.82
C ARG A 3 2.05 2.83 -16.73
N GLU A 4 3.26 3.37 -16.85
CA GLU A 4 4.25 3.30 -15.79
C GLU A 4 3.96 4.33 -14.69
N LEU A 5 4.22 3.97 -13.45
CA LEU A 5 4.07 4.85 -12.29
C LEU A 5 5.41 5.07 -11.62
N ALA A 6 5.66 6.28 -11.13
CA ALA A 6 6.89 6.61 -10.39
C ALA A 6 7.15 5.68 -9.19
N ALA A 7 6.09 5.09 -8.62
CA ALA A 7 6.20 4.11 -7.54
C ALA A 7 6.70 2.73 -8.00
N LEU A 8 6.49 2.39 -9.27
CA LEU A 8 6.72 1.08 -9.85
C LEU A 8 7.26 1.26 -11.30
N PRO A 9 8.49 1.78 -11.46
CA PRO A 9 9.08 1.96 -12.77
C PRO A 9 9.27 0.59 -13.45
N GLY A 10 8.94 0.50 -14.74
CA GLY A 10 9.07 -0.74 -15.52
C GLY A 10 8.10 -1.88 -15.15
N VAL A 11 7.17 -1.67 -14.21
CA VAL A 11 6.12 -2.66 -13.91
C VAL A 11 4.87 -2.31 -14.71
N PRO A 12 4.38 -3.22 -15.58
CA PRO A 12 3.18 -2.97 -16.36
C PRO A 12 1.94 -2.90 -15.46
N LEU A 13 1.16 -1.83 -15.63
CA LEU A 13 -0.08 -1.62 -14.90
C LEU A 13 -1.26 -1.50 -15.84
N GLU A 14 -2.37 -2.11 -15.44
CA GLU A 14 -3.62 -2.08 -16.17
C GLU A 14 -4.67 -1.31 -15.37
N PRO A 15 -5.40 -0.37 -16.00
CA PRO A 15 -6.54 0.26 -15.34
C PRO A 15 -7.63 -0.79 -15.11
N VAL A 16 -8.20 -0.80 -13.91
CA VAL A 16 -9.38 -1.64 -13.65
C VAL A 16 -10.59 -1.03 -14.37
N THR A 17 -11.21 -1.83 -15.23
CA THR A 17 -12.36 -1.43 -16.06
C THR A 17 -13.69 -1.80 -15.43
N ASP A 18 -13.78 -2.98 -14.80
CA ASP A 18 -14.98 -3.40 -14.09
C ASP A 18 -15.05 -2.78 -12.70
N LEU A 19 -15.82 -1.69 -12.62
CA LEU A 19 -15.91 -0.83 -11.46
C LEU A 19 -17.31 -0.84 -10.83
N ARG A 20 -17.32 -0.52 -9.54
CA ARG A 20 -18.50 -0.10 -8.79
C ARG A 20 -18.18 1.15 -7.98
N LEU A 21 -19.19 1.84 -7.46
CA LEU A 21 -18.98 3.01 -6.62
C LEU A 21 -19.22 2.68 -5.16
N PHE A 22 -18.27 3.03 -4.31
CA PHE A 22 -18.52 3.25 -2.89
C PHE A 22 -18.67 4.75 -2.68
N ARG A 23 -19.91 5.20 -2.47
CA ARG A 23 -20.31 6.61 -2.56
C ARG A 23 -19.86 7.23 -3.90
N ARG A 24 -18.76 7.97 -3.91
CA ARG A 24 -18.21 8.66 -5.11
C ARG A 24 -16.84 8.13 -5.53
N VAL A 25 -16.38 7.02 -4.95
CA VAL A 25 -15.05 6.45 -5.18
C VAL A 25 -15.17 5.20 -6.05
N PRO A 26 -14.49 5.15 -7.21
CA PRO A 26 -14.50 3.98 -8.09
C PRO A 26 -13.70 2.81 -7.49
N VAL A 27 -14.44 1.84 -7.00
CA VAL A 27 -14.15 0.47 -6.60
C VAL A 27 -13.87 -0.56 -7.69
N ALA A 28 -12.92 -1.49 -7.60
CA ALA A 28 -13.04 -2.72 -8.41
C ALA A 28 -14.33 -3.49 -8.00
N ARG A 29 -15.14 -3.95 -8.96
CA ARG A 29 -16.50 -4.49 -8.67
C ARG A 29 -16.52 -5.62 -7.63
N ARG A 30 -15.53 -6.52 -7.69
CA ARG A 30 -15.40 -7.67 -6.77
C ARG A 30 -15.05 -7.31 -5.33
N VAL A 31 -14.54 -6.10 -5.08
CA VAL A 31 -14.01 -5.70 -3.77
C VAL A 31 -15.13 -5.32 -2.83
N ARG A 32 -15.28 -6.01 -1.69
CA ARG A 32 -16.25 -5.67 -0.63
C ARG A 32 -15.71 -4.58 0.29
N PHE A 33 -16.62 -3.74 0.79
CA PHE A 33 -16.29 -2.57 1.60
C PHE A 33 -15.49 -2.97 2.86
N ASN A 34 -15.92 -4.04 3.51
CA ASN A 34 -15.30 -4.59 4.72
C ASN A 34 -14.04 -5.44 4.46
N GLN A 35 -13.49 -5.46 3.24
CA GLN A 35 -12.19 -6.09 2.92
C GLN A 35 -11.06 -5.05 2.79
N LEU A 36 -11.41 -3.77 2.64
CA LEU A 36 -10.48 -2.72 2.29
C LEU A 36 -9.49 -2.42 3.42
N ILE A 37 -8.21 -2.45 3.09
CA ILE A 37 -7.11 -1.92 3.90
C ILE A 37 -6.43 -0.86 3.05
N VAL A 38 -6.24 0.34 3.60
CA VAL A 38 -5.68 1.48 2.87
C VAL A 38 -4.29 1.76 3.42
N THR A 39 -3.31 1.80 2.53
CA THR A 39 -1.91 2.04 2.92
C THR A 39 -1.19 2.89 1.86
N GLY A 40 0.01 3.38 2.20
CA GLY A 40 0.74 4.36 1.41
C GLY A 40 1.55 5.34 2.26
N PRO A 41 2.43 6.14 1.63
CA PRO A 41 3.32 7.06 2.33
C PRO A 41 2.57 8.20 3.06
N PRO A 42 3.24 8.88 4.00
CA PRO A 42 2.72 10.09 4.64
C PRO A 42 2.28 11.13 3.59
N GLY A 43 1.15 11.80 3.80
CA GLY A 43 0.65 12.82 2.86
C GLY A 43 0.04 12.29 1.55
N ALA A 44 -0.04 10.97 1.36
CA ALA A 44 -0.63 10.39 0.14
C ALA A 44 -2.16 10.58 0.00
N GLY A 45 -2.85 10.98 1.07
CA GLY A 45 -4.31 11.17 1.09
C GLY A 45 -5.12 9.94 1.51
N LYS A 46 -4.53 9.04 2.31
CA LYS A 46 -5.15 7.80 2.83
C LYS A 46 -6.41 8.08 3.64
N SER A 47 -6.32 8.98 4.62
CA SER A 47 -7.47 9.36 5.47
C SER A 47 -8.57 10.04 4.65
N THR A 48 -8.19 10.86 3.66
CA THR A 48 -9.13 11.45 2.69
C THR A 48 -9.83 10.38 1.86
N PHE A 49 -9.12 9.33 1.44
CA PHE A 49 -9.71 8.21 0.71
C PHE A 49 -10.74 7.45 1.56
N ILE A 50 -10.39 7.11 2.81
CA ILE A 50 -11.31 6.41 3.72
C ILE A 50 -12.57 7.23 4.00
N ARG A 51 -12.42 8.53 4.29
CA ARG A 51 -13.58 9.42 4.50
C ARG A 51 -14.49 9.47 3.28
N GLN A 52 -13.92 9.52 2.06
CA GLN A 52 -14.70 9.55 0.82
C GLN A 52 -15.38 8.22 0.50
N LEU A 53 -14.79 7.10 0.91
CA LEU A 53 -15.45 5.79 0.89
C LEU A 53 -16.65 5.73 1.86
N GLY A 54 -16.65 6.58 2.89
CA GLY A 54 -17.61 6.54 3.98
C GLY A 54 -17.18 5.69 5.17
N GLY A 55 -15.89 5.37 5.26
CA GLY A 55 -15.30 4.72 6.42
C GLY A 55 -14.87 5.72 7.49
N TRP A 56 -14.55 5.20 8.67
CA TRP A 56 -13.92 5.96 9.74
C TRP A 56 -12.39 5.86 9.61
N PRO A 57 -11.66 6.99 9.52
CA PRO A 57 -10.21 6.99 9.39
C PRO A 57 -9.58 6.79 10.76
N GLU A 58 -9.77 5.61 11.33
CA GLU A 58 -8.94 5.18 12.44
C GLU A 58 -7.67 4.55 11.87
N GLU A 59 -6.53 4.94 12.44
CA GLU A 59 -5.22 4.45 12.05
C GLU A 59 -4.90 3.15 12.79
N GLY A 60 -4.14 2.29 12.15
CA GLY A 60 -3.63 1.07 12.74
C GLY A 60 -2.24 0.78 12.25
N TYR A 61 -1.53 -0.10 12.96
CA TYR A 61 -0.18 -0.51 12.62
C TYR A 61 -0.13 -2.03 12.49
N ILE A 62 0.56 -2.53 11.47
CA ILE A 62 0.91 -3.95 11.35
C ILE A 62 2.42 -4.08 11.10
N ASP A 63 3.08 -4.94 11.87
CA ASP A 63 4.45 -5.35 11.61
C ASP A 63 4.44 -6.54 10.64
N LEU A 64 5.00 -6.35 9.44
CA LEU A 64 5.03 -7.40 8.42
C LEU A 64 6.03 -8.52 8.72
N SER A 65 6.96 -8.32 9.65
CA SER A 65 7.88 -9.36 10.13
C SER A 65 7.23 -10.29 11.15
N GLN A 66 6.14 -9.84 11.78
CA GLN A 66 5.44 -10.62 12.80
C GLN A 66 4.68 -11.79 12.18
N ARG A 67 4.90 -13.00 12.72
CA ARG A 67 4.18 -14.19 12.32
C ARG A 67 2.67 -13.99 12.49
N ALA A 68 1.92 -14.27 11.43
CA ALA A 68 0.46 -14.23 11.42
C ALA A 68 -0.18 -12.88 11.76
N TRP A 69 0.48 -11.75 11.44
CA TRP A 69 -0.07 -10.39 11.58
C TRP A 69 -1.46 -10.22 10.93
N TRP A 70 -1.80 -11.03 9.92
CA TRP A 70 -3.11 -11.02 9.26
C TRP A 70 -4.27 -11.44 10.17
N ARG A 71 -3.98 -11.90 11.39
CA ARG A 71 -4.95 -12.20 12.45
C ARG A 71 -5.10 -11.06 13.46
N ALA A 72 -4.32 -9.99 13.36
CA ALA A 72 -4.29 -8.91 14.33
C ALA A 72 -5.67 -8.21 14.44
N GLN A 73 -6.06 -7.88 15.68
CA GLN A 73 -7.35 -7.25 15.98
C GLN A 73 -7.50 -5.87 15.32
N VAL A 74 -6.40 -5.16 15.10
CA VAL A 74 -6.38 -3.87 14.38
C VAL A 74 -6.98 -3.99 12.97
N LEU A 75 -6.94 -5.20 12.38
CA LEU A 75 -7.54 -5.45 11.09
C LEU A 75 -9.03 -5.74 11.18
N ALA A 76 -9.63 -5.96 12.36
CA ALA A 76 -11.00 -6.47 12.51
C ALA A 76 -12.06 -5.54 11.88
N VAL A 77 -11.95 -4.23 12.13
CA VAL A 77 -12.86 -3.19 11.63
C VAL A 77 -12.27 -2.57 10.37
N ARG A 78 -13.01 -2.60 9.26
CA ARG A 78 -12.55 -2.17 7.94
C ARG A 78 -13.67 -1.41 7.20
N PRO A 79 -13.36 -0.41 6.37
CA PRO A 79 -12.04 0.02 5.90
C PRO A 79 -11.17 0.66 6.99
N ARG A 80 -9.85 0.44 6.93
CA ARG A 80 -8.88 0.93 7.92
C ARG A 80 -7.65 1.55 7.24
N GLU A 81 -7.11 2.62 7.80
CA GLU A 81 -5.79 3.13 7.41
C GLU A 81 -4.74 2.32 8.17
N ILE A 82 -3.84 1.65 7.46
CA ILE A 82 -2.81 0.82 8.08
C ILE A 82 -1.43 1.33 7.69
N HIS A 83 -0.62 1.62 8.70
CA HIS A 83 0.81 1.85 8.59
C HIS A 83 1.52 0.50 8.66
N LEU A 84 2.54 0.34 7.81
CA LEU A 84 3.28 -0.91 7.71
C LEU A 84 4.63 -0.76 8.42
N GLY A 85 4.88 -1.62 9.39
CA GLY A 85 6.22 -1.92 9.87
C GLY A 85 6.93 -2.83 8.88
N LEU A 86 8.06 -2.37 8.36
CA LEU A 86 8.85 -3.07 7.36
C LEU A 86 10.18 -3.53 7.95
N PRO A 87 10.56 -4.81 7.79
CA PRO A 87 11.88 -5.28 8.22
C PRO A 87 12.97 -4.77 7.28
N PHE A 88 14.08 -4.32 7.85
CA PHE A 88 15.26 -3.88 7.10
C PHE A 88 16.49 -4.68 7.52
N VAL A 89 17.45 -4.84 6.59
CA VAL A 89 18.72 -5.54 6.86
C VAL A 89 19.47 -4.80 7.98
N GLY A 90 19.96 -5.54 8.97
CA GLY A 90 20.68 -4.99 10.12
C GLY A 90 19.80 -4.27 11.15
N GLN A 91 18.49 -4.15 10.93
CA GLN A 91 17.56 -3.60 11.91
C GLN A 91 16.84 -4.74 12.66
N PRO A 92 16.93 -4.83 14.00
CA PRO A 92 16.27 -5.89 14.75
C PRO A 92 14.74 -5.78 14.66
N ASP A 93 14.21 -4.57 14.79
CA ASP A 93 12.78 -4.29 14.74
C ASP A 93 12.33 -3.82 13.36
N ALA A 94 11.06 -4.06 13.04
CA ALA A 94 10.46 -3.49 11.84
C ALA A 94 10.24 -1.99 12.03
N LEU A 95 10.52 -1.21 10.98
CA LEU A 95 10.37 0.24 11.01
C LEU A 95 9.21 0.69 10.13
N SER A 96 8.40 1.60 10.65
CA SER A 96 7.44 2.37 9.88
C SER A 96 8.11 3.58 9.22
N LEU A 97 7.51 4.12 8.15
CA LEU A 97 8.00 5.36 7.53
C LEU A 97 7.94 6.59 8.45
N PHE A 98 7.21 6.50 9.55
CA PHE A 98 7.07 7.56 10.54
C PHE A 98 8.14 7.46 11.63
N ASP A 99 8.80 6.31 11.76
CA ASP A 99 9.78 6.08 12.80
C ASP A 99 11.01 6.94 12.54
N GLU A 100 11.52 7.56 13.59
CA GLU A 100 12.69 8.42 13.52
C GLU A 100 13.92 7.67 12.98
N ALA A 101 14.07 6.39 13.34
CA ALA A 101 15.12 5.51 12.83
C ALA A 101 15.05 5.37 11.30
N TRP A 102 13.84 5.27 10.72
CA TRP A 102 13.67 5.26 9.27
C TRP A 102 13.99 6.63 8.68
N GLN A 103 13.44 7.70 9.27
CA GLN A 103 13.61 9.06 8.74
C GLN A 103 15.08 9.50 8.69
N ARG A 104 15.90 9.09 9.66
CA ARG A 104 17.33 9.43 9.71
C ARG A 104 18.18 8.61 8.73
N ASN A 105 17.84 7.34 8.51
CA ASN A 105 18.72 6.38 7.81
C ASN A 105 18.17 5.86 6.48
N TRP A 106 17.07 6.44 5.96
CA TRP A 106 16.35 5.92 4.78
C TRP A 106 17.21 5.67 3.53
N ARG A 107 18.35 6.36 3.39
CA ARG A 107 19.28 6.19 2.26
C ARG A 107 19.99 4.84 2.29
N ASP A 108 20.26 4.32 3.48
CA ASP A 108 21.07 3.12 3.70
C ASP A 108 20.19 1.90 4.04
N LEU A 109 18.91 2.12 4.31
CA LEU A 109 17.96 1.06 4.65
C LEU A 109 17.59 0.22 3.42
N VAL A 110 17.94 -1.06 3.48
CA VAL A 110 17.56 -2.07 2.48
C VAL A 110 16.47 -2.96 3.06
N LEU A 111 15.34 -3.06 2.35
CA LEU A 111 14.22 -3.90 2.78
C LEU A 111 14.63 -5.38 2.80
N ASP A 112 14.37 -6.06 3.91
CA ASP A 112 14.59 -7.49 4.04
C ASP A 112 13.32 -8.28 3.72
N GLU A 113 13.14 -8.63 2.44
CA GLU A 113 11.99 -9.41 1.98
C GLU A 113 11.89 -10.80 2.62
N SER A 114 13.01 -11.37 3.09
CA SER A 114 13.03 -12.73 3.67
C SER A 114 12.26 -12.79 5.01
N ARG A 115 12.23 -11.66 5.72
CA ARG A 115 11.54 -11.52 7.00
C ARG A 115 10.05 -11.20 6.85
N ILE A 116 9.62 -10.72 5.68
CA ILE A 116 8.21 -10.38 5.44
C ILE A 116 7.35 -11.65 5.45
N GLN A 117 6.45 -11.72 6.42
CA GLN A 117 5.45 -12.76 6.55
C GLN A 117 4.21 -12.36 5.75
N LEU A 118 3.66 -13.28 4.97
CA LEU A 118 2.37 -13.11 4.29
C LEU A 118 1.55 -14.39 4.45
N PRO A 119 0.20 -14.31 4.46
CA PRO A 119 -0.60 -15.52 4.51
C PRO A 119 -0.34 -16.36 3.26
N GLY A 120 -0.15 -17.67 3.47
CA GLY A 120 -0.10 -18.63 2.37
C GLY A 120 -1.47 -18.87 1.74
N PRO A 121 -1.52 -19.66 0.66
CA PRO A 121 -2.78 -20.03 0.02
C PRO A 121 -3.68 -20.80 1.00
N LYS A 122 -5.00 -20.74 0.75
CA LYS A 122 -5.99 -21.50 1.51
C LYS A 122 -5.65 -22.99 1.50
N ARG A 123 -5.50 -23.59 2.69
CA ARG A 123 -5.02 -24.98 2.84
C ARG A 123 -6.09 -26.05 2.69
N HIS A 124 -7.33 -25.79 3.12
CA HIS A 124 -8.46 -26.74 3.06
C HIS A 124 -9.79 -26.00 2.98
N LEU A 125 -10.88 -26.69 2.61
CA LEU A 125 -12.18 -26.09 2.29
C LEU A 125 -12.77 -25.19 3.40
N LEU A 126 -12.60 -25.57 4.66
CA LEU A 126 -13.09 -24.81 5.83
C LEU A 126 -12.10 -23.77 6.36
N ALA A 127 -10.87 -23.72 5.84
CA ALA A 127 -9.88 -22.75 6.26
C ALA A 127 -10.29 -21.34 5.83
N VAL A 128 -9.97 -20.36 6.67
CA VAL A 128 -10.09 -18.95 6.30
C VAL A 128 -9.11 -18.64 5.17
N ASP A 129 -9.64 -18.13 4.06
CA ASP A 129 -8.83 -17.60 2.98
C ASP A 129 -8.35 -16.18 3.33
N TRP A 130 -7.17 -16.09 3.94
CA TRP A 130 -6.61 -14.82 4.37
C TRP A 130 -6.19 -13.92 3.20
N GLN A 131 -5.78 -14.49 2.06
CA GLN A 131 -5.44 -13.74 0.85
C GLN A 131 -6.70 -13.13 0.20
N ALA A 132 -7.80 -13.87 0.21
CA ALA A 132 -9.08 -13.35 -0.28
C ALA A 132 -9.79 -12.42 0.74
N ARG A 133 -9.49 -12.55 2.03
CA ARG A 133 -10.11 -11.76 3.11
C ARG A 133 -9.78 -10.28 3.02
N TYR A 134 -8.59 -9.94 2.56
CA TYR A 134 -8.09 -8.57 2.54
C TYR A 134 -7.85 -8.05 1.13
N VAL A 135 -8.16 -6.78 0.92
CA VAL A 135 -7.85 -6.04 -0.30
C VAL A 135 -7.06 -4.81 0.10
N PHE A 136 -5.80 -4.73 -0.32
CA PHE A 136 -4.93 -3.60 -0.06
C PHE A 136 -5.04 -2.56 -1.17
N GLU A 137 -5.49 -1.36 -0.82
CA GLU A 137 -5.48 -0.17 -1.67
C GLU A 137 -4.24 0.67 -1.33
N PHE A 138 -3.24 0.61 -2.20
CA PHE A 138 -2.03 1.42 -2.12
C PHE A 138 -2.27 2.78 -2.76
N ILE A 139 -2.33 3.82 -1.94
CA ILE A 139 -2.43 5.21 -2.41
C ILE A 139 -1.01 5.73 -2.66
N LEU A 140 -0.60 5.76 -3.92
CA LEU A 140 0.74 6.14 -4.38
C LEU A 140 0.67 7.25 -5.45
N PRO A 141 0.43 8.52 -5.04
CA PRO A 141 0.57 9.67 -5.92
C PRO A 141 2.02 9.88 -6.37
N ALA A 142 2.23 10.75 -7.37
CA ALA A 142 3.56 11.21 -7.73
C ALA A 142 4.24 11.88 -6.51
N PRO A 143 5.55 11.64 -6.27
CA PRO A 143 6.30 12.23 -5.15
C PRO A 143 6.16 13.76 -5.08
N GLU A 144 6.22 14.44 -6.21
CA GLU A 144 6.12 15.90 -6.32
C GLU A 144 4.77 16.42 -5.83
N ARG A 145 3.72 15.61 -5.98
CA ARG A 145 2.38 15.94 -5.48
C ARG A 145 2.31 15.80 -3.96
N ILE A 146 2.91 14.75 -3.42
CA ILE A 146 3.00 14.56 -1.97
C ILE A 146 3.81 15.70 -1.36
N TYR A 147 4.94 16.04 -1.97
CA TYR A 147 5.80 17.16 -1.57
C TYR A 147 5.01 18.47 -1.50
N ARG A 148 4.32 18.86 -2.58
CA ARG A 148 3.48 20.07 -2.59
C ARG A 148 2.44 20.06 -1.47
N ALA A 149 1.72 18.95 -1.30
CA ALA A 149 0.70 18.83 -0.26
C ALA A 149 1.28 18.90 1.16
N ARG A 150 2.46 18.32 1.39
CA ARG A 150 3.17 18.39 2.69
C ARG A 150 3.67 19.81 2.96
N CYS A 151 4.24 20.50 1.98
CA CYS A 151 4.64 21.91 2.12
C CYS A 151 3.45 22.83 2.42
N GLU A 152 2.29 22.61 1.79
CA GLU A 152 1.06 23.36 2.09
C GLU A 152 0.61 23.14 3.53
N ARG A 153 0.63 21.90 4.04
CA ARG A 153 0.29 21.59 5.44
C ARG A 153 1.30 22.12 6.44
N ALA A 154 2.61 22.08 6.11
CA ALA A 154 3.68 22.64 6.93
C ALA A 154 3.48 24.14 7.14
N ARG A 155 3.18 24.88 6.06
CA ARG A 155 2.86 26.31 6.12
C ARG A 155 1.64 26.62 6.99
N ALA A 156 0.66 25.72 7.02
CA ALA A 156 -0.51 25.83 7.88
C ALA A 156 -0.22 25.48 9.36
N GLY A 157 0.98 24.99 9.70
CA GLY A 157 1.38 24.66 11.08
C GLY A 157 0.65 23.45 11.68
N THR A 158 -0.04 22.65 10.86
CA THR A 158 -1.00 21.64 11.36
C THR A 158 -0.38 20.29 11.71
N HIS A 159 0.87 20.02 11.31
CA HIS A 159 1.48 18.68 11.42
C HIS A 159 3.00 18.76 11.72
N PRO A 160 3.47 18.35 12.92
CA PRO A 160 4.89 18.39 13.28
C PRO A 160 5.82 17.58 12.35
N ILE A 161 5.30 16.49 11.78
CA ILE A 161 6.07 15.64 10.84
C ILE A 161 6.42 16.35 9.52
N ASP A 162 5.79 17.48 9.23
CA ASP A 162 6.04 18.28 8.03
C ASP A 162 7.04 19.44 8.29
N ALA A 163 7.74 19.45 9.44
CA ALA A 163 8.74 20.47 9.78
C ALA A 163 9.93 20.51 8.80
N CYS A 164 10.31 19.36 8.25
CA CYS A 164 11.27 19.25 7.16
C CYS A 164 10.68 18.34 6.07
N VAL A 165 10.41 18.89 4.89
CA VAL A 165 9.85 18.15 3.76
C VAL A 165 10.95 17.95 2.73
N ASP A 166 11.47 16.72 2.63
CA ASP A 166 12.50 16.31 1.65
C ASP A 166 11.85 15.52 0.50
N LEU A 167 12.00 16.02 -0.73
CA LEU A 167 11.45 15.38 -1.93
C LEU A 167 12.13 14.03 -2.22
N ASP A 168 13.42 13.88 -1.98
CA ASP A 168 14.14 12.64 -2.26
C ASP A 168 13.76 11.54 -1.27
N GLN A 169 13.56 11.91 0.00
CA GLN A 169 12.95 11.01 0.98
C GLN A 169 11.54 10.58 0.55
N ILE A 170 10.69 11.50 0.08
CA ILE A 170 9.35 11.17 -0.42
C ILE A 170 9.42 10.22 -1.64
N ARG A 171 10.36 10.45 -2.56
CA ARG A 171 10.60 9.53 -3.69
C ARG A 171 10.98 8.13 -3.20
N ALA A 172 11.84 8.03 -2.20
CA ALA A 172 12.19 6.75 -1.59
C ALA A 172 10.99 6.06 -0.93
N GLN A 173 10.16 6.80 -0.20
CA GLN A 173 8.93 6.28 0.41
C GLN A 173 7.97 5.71 -0.64
N VAL A 174 7.74 6.46 -1.73
CA VAL A 174 6.85 6.05 -2.82
C VAL A 174 7.38 4.80 -3.53
N ARG A 175 8.69 4.72 -3.80
CA ARG A 175 9.33 3.53 -4.36
C ARG A 175 9.23 2.31 -3.44
N LEU A 176 9.51 2.49 -2.15
CA LEU A 176 9.44 1.42 -1.17
C LEU A 176 8.02 0.82 -1.07
N PHE A 177 6.99 1.67 -1.02
CA PHE A 177 5.61 1.18 -1.02
C PHE A 177 5.19 0.55 -2.34
N GLY A 178 5.70 1.04 -3.47
CA GLY A 178 5.53 0.37 -4.75
C GLY A 178 6.11 -1.04 -4.71
N HIS A 179 7.35 -1.18 -4.24
CA HIS A 179 8.01 -2.48 -4.07
C HIS A 179 7.22 -3.44 -3.18
N VAL A 180 6.73 -2.96 -2.03
CA VAL A 180 5.86 -3.74 -1.12
C VAL A 180 4.55 -4.14 -1.81
N CYS A 181 3.93 -3.24 -2.57
CA CYS A 181 2.72 -3.55 -3.36
C CYS A 181 2.98 -4.67 -4.37
N ALA A 182 4.10 -4.60 -5.09
CA ALA A 182 4.49 -5.65 -6.03
C ALA A 182 4.79 -6.98 -5.32
N LEU A 183 5.46 -6.96 -4.17
CA LEU A 183 5.67 -8.16 -3.35
C LEU A 183 4.35 -8.80 -2.92
N PHE A 184 3.40 -8.00 -2.43
CA PHE A 184 2.08 -8.48 -2.03
C PHE A 184 1.36 -9.15 -3.21
N HIS A 185 1.38 -8.50 -4.38
CA HIS A 185 0.83 -9.06 -5.60
C HIS A 185 1.46 -10.41 -5.97
N ARG A 186 2.81 -10.48 -6.03
CA ARG A 186 3.56 -11.71 -6.36
C ARG A 186 3.25 -12.86 -5.40
N ARG A 187 2.88 -12.55 -4.15
CA ARG A 187 2.57 -13.54 -3.10
C ARG A 187 1.07 -13.84 -2.98
N GLY A 188 0.25 -13.40 -3.94
CA GLY A 188 -1.16 -13.76 -4.06
C GLY A 188 -2.13 -12.85 -3.29
N MET A 189 -1.64 -11.79 -2.64
CA MET A 189 -2.52 -10.82 -2.00
C MET A 189 -3.28 -9.99 -3.04
N GLN A 190 -4.51 -9.62 -2.72
CA GLN A 190 -5.27 -8.69 -3.55
C GLN A 190 -4.80 -7.26 -3.30
N VAL A 191 -4.19 -6.66 -4.32
CA VAL A 191 -3.70 -5.28 -4.27
C VAL A 191 -4.26 -4.45 -5.41
N TYR A 192 -4.47 -3.17 -5.15
CA TYR A 192 -4.78 -2.13 -6.12
C TYR A 192 -3.94 -0.90 -5.84
N LEU A 193 -3.63 -0.14 -6.89
CA LEU A 193 -2.83 1.07 -6.80
C LEU A 193 -3.63 2.27 -7.29
N ARG A 194 -3.57 3.39 -6.55
CA ARG A 194 -4.20 4.65 -6.92
C ARG A 194 -3.23 5.82 -6.85
N GLN A 195 -3.22 6.65 -7.88
CA GLN A 195 -2.50 7.94 -7.84
C GLN A 195 -3.33 9.07 -7.24
N ARG A 196 -4.67 8.93 -7.25
CA ARG A 196 -5.61 9.91 -6.71
C ARG A 196 -6.77 9.20 -6.02
N VAL A 197 -7.31 9.84 -4.99
CA VAL A 197 -8.46 9.32 -4.21
C VAL A 197 -9.65 8.94 -5.10
N ARG A 198 -10.00 9.80 -6.07
CA ARG A 198 -11.16 9.60 -6.96
C ARG A 198 -10.82 8.95 -8.31
N SER A 199 -9.54 8.71 -8.60
CA SER A 199 -9.19 8.04 -9.86
C SER A 199 -9.52 6.56 -9.77
N ARG A 200 -9.83 5.95 -10.93
CA ARG A 200 -9.88 4.49 -11.06
C ARG A 200 -8.59 3.84 -10.51
N PRO A 201 -8.69 2.68 -9.86
CA PRO A 201 -7.53 1.92 -9.45
C PRO A 201 -6.85 1.27 -10.65
N TYR A 202 -5.59 0.93 -10.45
CA TYR A 202 -4.81 0.08 -11.33
C TYR A 202 -4.53 -1.24 -10.64
N ARG A 203 -4.33 -2.29 -11.43
CA ARG A 203 -3.77 -3.57 -11.00
C ARG A 203 -2.41 -3.77 -11.67
N LEU A 204 -1.54 -4.54 -11.04
CA LEU A 204 -0.35 -5.05 -11.72
C LEU A 204 -0.80 -6.05 -12.79
N ALA A 205 -0.21 -5.96 -13.98
CA ALA A 205 -0.44 -6.98 -14.99
C ALA A 205 0.17 -8.29 -14.49
N THR A 206 -0.58 -9.38 -14.55
CA THR A 206 -0.03 -10.71 -14.30
C THR A 206 0.96 -11.00 -15.42
N PRO A 207 2.18 -11.52 -15.14
CA PRO A 207 3.05 -11.97 -16.21
C PRO A 207 2.28 -12.98 -17.05
N VAL A 208 2.15 -12.72 -18.36
CA VAL A 208 1.70 -13.73 -19.30
C VAL A 208 2.77 -14.81 -19.23
N ALA A 209 2.44 -16.00 -18.71
CA ALA A 209 3.34 -17.13 -18.82
C ALA A 209 3.70 -17.26 -20.31
N PRO A 210 4.98 -17.41 -20.69
CA PRO A 210 5.31 -17.65 -22.09
C PRO A 210 4.46 -18.83 -22.54
N ALA A 211 3.80 -18.67 -23.69
CA ALA A 211 3.09 -19.77 -24.33
C ALA A 211 4.05 -20.95 -24.34
N GLN A 212 3.67 -22.05 -23.68
CA GLN A 212 4.35 -23.30 -23.91
C GLN A 212 4.00 -23.66 -25.35
N ASP A 213 4.89 -23.32 -26.27
CA ASP A 213 4.91 -23.91 -27.61
C ASP A 213 5.10 -25.40 -27.39
N GLY A 214 3.99 -26.12 -27.47
CA GLY A 214 3.96 -27.58 -27.48
C GLY A 214 4.61 -28.10 -28.76
N PRO A 215 5.11 -29.35 -28.74
CA PRO A 215 5.95 -29.93 -29.79
C PRO A 215 5.27 -29.99 -31.16
#